data_AF-A0A955GU80-F1
#
_entry.id   AF-A0A955GU80-F1
#
_cell.length_a   1.000
_cell.length_b   1.000
_cell.length_c   1.000
_cell.angle_alpha   90.00
_cell.angle_beta   90.00
_cell.angle_gamma   90.00
#
_symmetry.space_group_name_H-M   'P 1'
#
loop_
_entity.id
_entity.type
_entity.pdbx_description
1 polymer ?
#
loop_
_entity_poly.entity_id
_entity_poly.type
_entity_poly.pdbx_seq_one_letter_code
_entity_poly.pdbx_strand_id
1 'polypeptide(L)'
;MQSKSLLLAIAAFAVTATGVHAYGGSKILSRAGLSEDQMAAIEEARELRSSGNFVGARDRLVEAGITDDTLRLIHRASEETRDAMHEALMNDDYEAFKEAVVDSPLSDLITSEADFHQFREAHELKIAGRWEDAEEKFTALGFEPGHKMGSRGHHHDGFMNELSDEQRDALMVARQANDRATIQAIFDEADIDFRQTRLHHRNR
;
A
#
# COMPACT_ATOMS: atom_id res chain seq x y z
N MET A 1 7.16 -27.95 10.39
CA MET A 1 6.80 -27.58 9.00
C MET A 1 5.76 -26.45 9.01
N GLN A 2 6.15 -25.22 9.36
CA GLN A 2 5.23 -24.06 9.46
C GLN A 2 5.77 -22.77 8.79
N SER A 3 6.77 -22.88 7.91
CA SER A 3 7.49 -21.70 7.40
C SER A 3 6.97 -21.16 6.07
N LYS A 4 6.28 -21.96 5.24
CA LYS A 4 5.91 -21.55 3.87
C LYS A 4 4.65 -20.68 3.83
N SER A 5 3.63 -21.00 4.63
CA SER A 5 2.38 -20.24 4.70
C SER A 5 2.56 -18.86 5.36
N LEU A 6 3.47 -18.75 6.33
CA LEU A 6 3.85 -17.48 6.95
C LEU A 6 4.62 -16.57 5.99
N LEU A 7 5.53 -17.14 5.18
CA LEU A 7 6.28 -16.39 4.17
C LEU A 7 5.39 -15.82 3.04
N LEU A 8 4.32 -16.54 2.67
CA LEU A 8 3.31 -16.08 1.71
C LEU A 8 2.43 -14.94 2.27
N ALA A 9 1.98 -15.05 3.53
CA ALA A 9 1.21 -13.98 4.19
C ALA A 9 2.05 -12.70 4.39
N ILE A 10 3.35 -12.83 4.67
CA ILE A 10 4.28 -11.70 4.83
C ILE A 10 4.63 -11.03 3.48
N ALA A 11 4.60 -11.76 2.36
CA ALA A 11 4.81 -11.15 1.03
C ALA A 11 3.66 -10.21 0.64
N ALA A 12 2.43 -10.50 1.06
CA ALA A 12 1.27 -9.61 0.88
C ALA A 12 1.40 -8.28 1.66
N PHE A 13 2.14 -8.28 2.77
CA PHE A 13 2.43 -7.08 3.58
C PHE A 13 3.35 -6.06 2.88
N ALA A 14 4.17 -6.51 1.91
CA ALA A 14 5.06 -5.62 1.17
C ALA A 14 4.31 -4.63 0.25
N VAL A 15 3.08 -4.98 -0.17
CA VAL A 15 2.25 -4.20 -1.12
C VAL A 15 1.25 -3.27 -0.40
N THR A 16 0.78 -3.61 0.79
CA THR A 16 -0.22 -2.80 1.51
C THR A 16 0.38 -1.74 2.44
N ALA A 17 1.53 -2.00 3.08
CA ALA A 17 2.10 -1.08 4.07
C ALA A 17 2.61 0.25 3.48
N THR A 18 2.87 0.35 2.17
CA THR A 18 3.19 1.65 1.52
C THR A 18 1.96 2.54 1.32
N GLY A 19 0.74 1.97 1.34
CA GLY A 19 -0.50 2.74 1.24
C GLY A 19 -1.00 3.29 2.58
N VAL A 20 -0.71 2.60 3.69
CA VAL A 20 -1.23 2.98 5.02
C VAL A 20 -0.53 4.23 5.58
N HIS A 21 0.69 4.57 5.14
CA HIS A 21 1.41 5.76 5.60
C HIS A 21 0.83 7.11 5.17
N ALA A 22 -0.02 7.15 4.13
CA ALA A 22 -0.69 8.40 3.78
C ALA A 22 -1.88 8.70 4.71
N TYR A 23 -2.36 7.71 5.49
CA TYR A 23 -3.64 7.82 6.20
C TYR A 23 -3.66 7.31 7.64
N GLY A 24 -2.64 6.56 8.09
CA GLY A 24 -2.66 5.91 9.40
C GLY A 24 -1.53 6.32 10.33
N GLY A 25 -1.79 7.33 11.15
CA GLY A 25 -0.97 7.70 12.30
C GLY A 25 -0.91 6.64 13.41
N SER A 26 -0.21 6.98 14.50
CA SER A 26 -0.16 6.20 15.76
C SER A 26 -1.56 5.83 16.29
N LYS A 27 -2.57 6.67 16.00
CA LYS A 27 -3.97 6.43 16.36
C LYS A 27 -4.59 5.20 15.70
N ILE A 28 -4.24 4.88 14.44
CA ILE A 28 -4.78 3.67 13.79
C ILE A 28 -4.21 2.41 14.44
N LEU A 29 -2.91 2.43 14.75
CA LEU A 29 -2.26 1.33 15.45
C LEU A 29 -2.84 1.14 16.85
N SER A 30 -3.10 2.26 17.55
CA SER A 30 -3.76 2.25 18.86
C SER A 30 -5.20 1.72 18.80
N ARG A 31 -5.99 2.13 17.79
CA ARG A 31 -7.35 1.61 17.54
C ARG A 31 -7.35 0.11 17.24
N ALA A 32 -6.33 -0.38 16.53
CA ALA A 32 -6.13 -1.79 16.27
C ALA A 32 -5.66 -2.59 17.50
N GLY A 33 -5.44 -1.93 18.65
CA GLY A 33 -5.08 -2.56 19.91
C GLY A 33 -3.62 -3.01 19.99
N LEU A 34 -2.73 -2.38 19.23
CA LEU A 34 -1.31 -2.70 19.28
C LEU A 34 -0.67 -2.19 20.57
N SER A 35 0.29 -2.96 21.10
CA SER A 35 1.13 -2.52 22.21
C SER A 35 2.16 -1.47 21.77
N GLU A 36 2.71 -0.73 22.73
CA GLU A 36 3.81 0.21 22.47
C GLU A 36 5.01 -0.47 21.80
N ASP A 37 5.38 -1.67 22.25
CA ASP A 37 6.47 -2.46 21.67
C ASP A 37 6.19 -2.85 20.21
N GLN A 38 4.93 -3.16 19.87
CA GLN A 38 4.52 -3.47 18.50
C GLN A 38 4.53 -2.23 17.62
N MET A 39 4.10 -1.08 18.14
CA MET A 39 4.15 0.19 17.41
C MET A 39 5.60 0.59 17.10
N ALA A 40 6.49 0.51 18.09
CA ALA A 40 7.92 0.76 17.91
C ALA A 40 8.54 -0.20 16.88
N ALA A 41 8.16 -1.48 16.91
CA ALA A 41 8.64 -2.46 15.94
C ALA A 41 8.21 -2.16 14.49
N ILE A 42 7.00 -1.64 14.29
CA ILE A 42 6.52 -1.20 12.97
C ILE A 42 7.36 -0.03 12.46
N GLU A 43 7.66 0.93 13.33
CA GLU A 43 8.48 2.09 13.00
C GLU A 43 9.92 1.68 12.63
N GLU A 44 10.57 0.86 13.46
CA GLU A 44 11.90 0.32 13.17
C GLU A 44 11.93 -0.51 11.87
N ALA A 45 10.91 -1.37 11.66
CA ALA A 45 10.79 -2.14 10.43
C ALA A 45 10.66 -1.24 9.19
N ARG A 46 10.04 -0.08 9.32
CA ARG A 46 9.95 0.92 8.24
C ARG A 46 11.32 1.50 7.91
N GLU A 47 12.11 1.88 8.90
CA GLU A 47 13.47 2.39 8.71
C GLU A 47 14.40 1.35 8.07
N LEU A 48 14.26 0.09 8.49
CA LEU A 48 14.97 -1.03 7.88
C LEU A 48 14.55 -1.21 6.42
N ARG A 49 13.26 -1.04 6.08
CA ARG A 49 12.80 -1.08 4.68
C ARG A 49 13.31 0.11 3.86
N SER A 50 13.31 1.32 4.41
CA SER A 50 13.76 2.51 3.68
C SER A 50 15.25 2.45 3.33
N SER A 51 16.03 1.77 4.16
CA SER A 51 17.45 1.45 3.91
C SER A 51 17.68 0.19 3.05
N GLY A 52 16.61 -0.48 2.59
CA GLY A 52 16.68 -1.68 1.74
C GLY A 52 16.88 -3.00 2.49
N ASN A 53 16.89 -2.98 3.83
CA ASN A 53 17.00 -4.16 4.68
C ASN A 53 15.62 -4.81 4.95
N PHE A 54 15.03 -5.40 3.92
CA PHE A 54 13.73 -6.06 4.01
C PHE A 54 13.70 -7.28 4.95
N VAL A 55 14.82 -8.01 5.04
CA VAL A 55 14.93 -9.19 5.91
C VAL A 55 14.92 -8.78 7.37
N GLY A 56 15.73 -7.78 7.74
CA GLY A 56 15.75 -7.24 9.10
C GLY A 56 14.40 -6.64 9.50
N ALA A 57 13.75 -5.92 8.60
CA ALA A 57 12.41 -5.38 8.85
C ALA A 57 11.40 -6.48 9.18
N ARG A 58 11.39 -7.57 8.40
CA ARG A 58 10.54 -8.72 8.66
C ARG A 58 10.83 -9.34 10.02
N ASP A 59 12.10 -9.61 10.29
CA ASP A 59 12.51 -10.29 11.52
C ASP A 59 12.11 -9.46 12.76
N ARG A 60 12.23 -8.13 12.68
CA ARG A 60 11.79 -7.20 13.72
C ARG A 60 10.28 -7.26 14.00
N LEU A 61 9.45 -7.34 12.96
CA LEU A 61 7.99 -7.47 13.10
C LEU A 61 7.61 -8.80 13.74
N VAL A 62 8.25 -9.90 13.31
CA VAL A 62 8.01 -11.24 13.86
C VAL A 62 8.43 -11.31 15.32
N GLU A 63 9.58 -10.74 15.67
CA GLU A 63 10.08 -10.65 17.05
C GLU A 63 9.10 -9.89 17.97
N ALA A 64 8.48 -8.83 17.46
CA ALA A 64 7.44 -8.08 18.18
C ALA A 64 6.08 -8.80 18.24
N GLY A 65 5.98 -10.03 17.71
CA GLY A 65 4.74 -10.79 17.69
C GLY A 65 3.68 -10.21 16.77
N ILE A 66 4.07 -9.47 15.72
CA ILE A 66 3.13 -8.98 14.71
C ILE A 66 2.78 -10.13 13.77
N THR A 67 1.55 -10.62 13.92
CA THR A 67 1.01 -11.78 13.19
C THR A 67 0.07 -11.35 12.08
N ASP A 68 -0.34 -12.29 11.22
CA ASP A 68 -1.37 -12.04 10.20
C ASP A 68 -2.68 -11.51 10.83
N ASP A 69 -3.07 -12.03 12.00
CA ASP A 69 -4.24 -11.55 12.71
C ASP A 69 -4.07 -10.09 13.17
N THR A 70 -2.88 -9.72 13.67
CA THR A 70 -2.53 -8.33 14.01
C THR A 70 -2.66 -7.43 12.78
N LEU A 71 -2.19 -7.89 11.62
CA LEU A 71 -2.28 -7.13 10.37
C LEU A 71 -3.72 -6.92 9.91
N ARG A 72 -4.58 -7.94 10.05
CA ARG A 72 -6.02 -7.82 9.77
C ARG A 72 -6.70 -6.80 10.66
N LEU A 73 -6.31 -6.72 11.94
CA LEU A 73 -6.82 -5.70 12.86
C LEU A 73 -6.42 -4.29 12.44
N ILE A 74 -5.15 -4.10 12.05
CA ILE A 74 -4.68 -2.82 11.51
C ILE A 74 -5.45 -2.44 10.25
N HIS A 75 -5.66 -3.40 9.33
CA HIS A 75 -6.40 -3.15 8.10
C HIS A 75 -7.84 -2.71 8.39
N ARG A 76 -8.54 -3.40 9.28
CA ARG A 76 -9.90 -3.03 9.69
C ARG A 76 -9.95 -1.64 10.32
N ALA A 77 -9.05 -1.35 11.25
CA ALA A 77 -8.98 -0.02 11.88
C ALA A 77 -8.69 1.09 10.84
N SER A 78 -7.91 0.77 9.80
CA SER A 78 -7.66 1.67 8.69
C SER A 78 -8.89 1.89 7.82
N GLU A 79 -9.66 0.84 7.53
CA GLU A 79 -10.93 0.94 6.80
C GLU A 79 -11.93 1.80 7.57
N GLU A 80 -12.11 1.53 8.87
CA GLU A 80 -13.00 2.31 9.74
C GLU A 80 -12.61 3.80 9.78
N THR A 81 -11.30 4.09 9.85
CA THR A 81 -10.82 5.49 9.82
C THR A 81 -11.08 6.15 8.47
N ARG A 82 -10.88 5.42 7.37
CA ARG A 82 -11.17 5.91 6.01
C ARG A 82 -12.67 6.20 5.84
N ASP A 83 -13.53 5.33 6.35
CA ASP A 83 -14.98 5.48 6.27
C ASP A 83 -15.44 6.69 7.08
N ALA A 84 -14.93 6.86 8.31
CA ALA A 84 -15.22 8.04 9.13
C ALA A 84 -14.77 9.35 8.45
N MET A 85 -13.57 9.35 7.83
CA MET A 85 -13.10 10.50 7.06
C MET A 85 -14.02 10.77 5.85
N HIS A 86 -14.42 9.73 5.13
CA HIS A 86 -15.31 9.88 3.97
C HIS A 86 -16.68 10.42 4.37
N GLU A 87 -17.25 9.92 5.45
CA GLU A 87 -18.53 10.40 6.01
C GLU A 87 -18.43 11.88 6.41
N ALA A 88 -17.36 12.27 7.10
CA ALA A 88 -17.11 13.67 7.45
C ALA A 88 -17.05 14.59 6.21
N LEU A 89 -16.41 14.13 5.12
CA LEU A 89 -16.39 14.88 3.86
C LEU A 89 -17.77 14.99 3.20
N MET A 90 -18.59 13.94 3.26
CA MET A 90 -19.94 13.96 2.68
C MET A 90 -20.90 14.85 3.47
N ASN A 91 -20.71 14.93 4.79
CA ASN A 91 -21.55 15.72 5.68
C ASN A 91 -21.05 17.15 5.91
N ASP A 92 -19.93 17.55 5.29
CA ASP A 92 -19.25 18.83 5.53
C ASP A 92 -18.90 19.08 7.00
N ASP A 93 -18.51 18.01 7.72
CA ASP A 93 -18.24 18.04 9.15
C ASP A 93 -16.72 18.12 9.42
N TYR A 94 -16.22 19.35 9.56
CA TYR A 94 -14.80 19.59 9.81
C TYR A 94 -14.32 19.03 11.17
N GLU A 95 -15.17 19.06 12.21
CA GLU A 95 -14.79 18.55 13.53
C GLU A 95 -14.67 17.02 13.50
N ALA A 96 -15.62 16.32 12.87
CA ALA A 96 -15.52 14.87 12.67
C ALA A 96 -14.31 14.49 11.80
N PHE A 97 -14.00 15.30 10.77
CA PHE A 97 -12.82 15.09 9.94
C PHE A 97 -11.53 15.19 10.77
N LYS A 98 -11.36 16.27 11.55
CA LYS A 98 -10.21 16.45 12.46
C LYS A 98 -10.02 15.26 13.40
N GLU A 99 -11.09 14.76 14.00
CA GLU A 99 -11.03 13.60 14.88
C GLU A 99 -10.63 12.31 14.15
N ALA A 100 -11.08 12.14 12.90
CA ALA A 100 -10.73 10.99 12.08
C ALA A 100 -9.25 10.98 11.70
N VAL A 101 -8.68 12.16 11.41
CA VAL A 101 -7.34 12.31 10.81
C VAL A 101 -6.25 12.69 11.82
N VAL A 102 -6.58 12.89 13.10
CA VAL A 102 -5.58 13.24 14.12
C VAL A 102 -4.43 12.22 14.17
N ASP A 103 -3.23 12.74 14.41
CA ASP A 103 -1.94 12.02 14.38
C ASP A 103 -1.56 11.44 13.02
N SER A 104 -2.29 11.77 11.95
CA SER A 104 -1.91 11.44 10.57
C SER A 104 -1.21 12.62 9.90
N PRO A 105 -0.38 12.40 8.86
CA PRO A 105 0.19 13.49 8.07
C PRO A 105 -0.87 14.45 7.48
N LEU A 106 -2.11 13.99 7.36
CA LEU A 106 -3.22 14.78 6.86
C LEU A 106 -3.65 15.89 7.83
N SER A 107 -3.50 15.68 9.15
CA SER A 107 -3.82 16.72 10.14
C SER A 107 -2.84 17.89 10.10
N ASP A 108 -1.60 17.65 9.64
CA ASP A 108 -0.59 18.70 9.49
C ASP A 108 -0.81 19.55 8.24
N LEU A 109 -1.47 18.98 7.22
CA LEU A 109 -1.80 19.67 5.97
C LEU A 109 -3.13 20.45 6.07
N ILE A 110 -4.12 19.88 6.75
CA ILE A 110 -5.47 20.44 6.85
C ILE A 110 -5.67 21.06 8.23
N THR A 111 -5.20 22.29 8.40
CA THR A 111 -5.14 22.96 9.72
C THR A 111 -6.30 23.90 9.99
N SER A 112 -7.09 24.22 8.96
CA SER A 112 -8.25 25.11 9.04
C SER A 112 -9.47 24.57 8.32
N GLU A 113 -10.64 25.14 8.63
CA GLU A 113 -11.91 24.83 7.96
C GLU A 113 -11.86 25.21 6.46
N ALA A 114 -11.12 26.26 6.10
CA ALA A 114 -10.88 26.63 4.71
C ALA A 114 -10.08 25.55 3.96
N ASP A 115 -9.02 25.02 4.56
CA ASP A 115 -8.24 23.91 4.00
C ASP A 115 -9.12 22.67 3.82
N PHE A 116 -9.99 22.40 4.78
CA PHE A 116 -10.94 21.30 4.74
C PHE A 116 -11.92 21.43 3.57
N HIS A 117 -12.52 22.61 3.36
CA HIS A 117 -13.41 22.81 2.22
C HIS A 117 -12.68 22.65 0.88
N GLN A 118 -11.45 23.14 0.77
CA GLN A 118 -10.64 22.94 -0.44
C GLN A 118 -10.30 21.45 -0.67
N PHE A 119 -10.03 20.72 0.41
CA PHE A 119 -9.78 19.28 0.37
C PHE A 119 -11.05 18.51 -0.04
N ARG A 120 -12.21 18.90 0.48
CA ARG A 120 -13.52 18.35 0.10
C ARG A 120 -13.82 18.58 -1.38
N GLU A 121 -13.60 19.78 -1.88
CA GLU A 121 -13.79 20.12 -3.29
C GLU A 121 -12.86 19.30 -4.20
N ALA A 122 -11.59 19.14 -3.80
CA ALA A 122 -10.66 18.25 -4.50
C ALA A 122 -11.15 16.79 -4.52
N HIS A 123 -11.71 16.32 -3.40
CA HIS A 123 -12.28 14.98 -3.28
C HIS A 123 -13.52 14.79 -4.18
N GLU A 124 -14.43 15.77 -4.24
CA GLU A 124 -15.59 15.78 -5.15
C GLU A 124 -15.16 15.72 -6.62
N LEU A 125 -14.13 16.49 -7.01
CA LEU A 125 -13.57 16.47 -8.36
C LEU A 125 -13.01 15.09 -8.72
N LYS A 126 -12.36 14.38 -7.78
CA LYS A 126 -11.91 13.00 -8.01
C LYS A 126 -13.07 12.03 -8.23
N ILE A 127 -14.14 12.14 -7.44
CA ILE A 127 -15.34 11.31 -7.63
C ILE A 127 -15.94 11.56 -9.02
N ALA A 128 -15.93 12.82 -9.47
CA ALA A 128 -16.40 13.21 -10.80
C ALA A 128 -15.43 12.83 -11.95
N GLY A 129 -14.28 12.21 -11.65
CA GLY A 129 -13.27 11.84 -12.64
C GLY A 129 -12.42 13.00 -13.17
N ARG A 130 -12.49 14.18 -12.54
CA ARG A 130 -11.72 15.38 -12.88
C ARG A 130 -10.39 15.38 -12.12
N TRP A 131 -9.54 14.40 -12.44
CA TRP A 131 -8.30 14.14 -11.70
C TRP A 131 -7.30 15.29 -11.75
N GLU A 132 -7.16 15.98 -12.89
CA GLU A 132 -6.22 17.10 -13.06
C GLU A 132 -6.62 18.29 -12.19
N ASP A 133 -7.90 18.66 -12.20
CA ASP A 133 -8.42 19.76 -11.39
C ASP A 133 -8.31 19.45 -9.88
N ALA A 134 -8.51 18.19 -9.48
CA ALA A 134 -8.31 17.76 -8.11
C ALA A 134 -6.83 17.79 -7.70
N GLU A 135 -5.92 17.40 -8.59
CA GLU A 135 -4.47 17.41 -8.37
C GLU A 135 -3.96 18.84 -8.12
N GLU A 136 -4.47 19.83 -8.87
CA GLU A 136 -4.17 21.25 -8.62
C GLU A 136 -4.56 21.67 -7.20
N LYS A 137 -5.76 21.31 -6.76
CA LYS A 137 -6.24 21.66 -5.41
C LYS A 137 -5.46 20.97 -4.31
N PHE A 138 -5.10 19.69 -4.47
CA PHE A 138 -4.22 19.02 -3.52
C PHE A 138 -2.83 19.63 -3.49
N THR A 139 -2.26 19.98 -4.65
CA THR A 139 -0.96 20.65 -4.70
C THR A 139 -0.98 21.97 -3.94
N ALA A 140 -2.05 22.76 -4.09
CA ALA A 140 -2.23 24.02 -3.37
C ALA A 140 -2.37 23.82 -1.85
N LEU A 141 -2.85 22.66 -1.39
CA LEU A 141 -2.88 22.25 0.03
C LEU A 141 -1.55 21.68 0.53
N GLY A 142 -0.50 21.67 -0.30
CA GLY A 142 0.82 21.17 0.08
C GLY A 142 0.98 19.66 -0.06
N PHE A 143 0.03 18.96 -0.68
CA PHE A 143 0.27 17.58 -1.09
C PHE A 143 1.25 17.60 -2.25
N GLU A 144 2.40 16.96 -2.09
CA GLU A 144 3.29 16.76 -3.22
C GLU A 144 2.52 15.94 -4.27
N PRO A 145 2.47 16.39 -5.53
CA PRO A 145 1.90 15.59 -6.60
C PRO A 145 2.70 14.30 -6.60
N GLY A 146 2.04 13.22 -6.14
CA GLY A 146 2.69 11.94 -5.98
C GLY A 146 3.42 11.69 -7.28
N HIS A 147 4.76 11.54 -7.21
CA HIS A 147 5.56 11.28 -8.40
C HIS A 147 4.74 10.33 -9.24
N LYS A 148 4.38 10.75 -10.46
CA LYS A 148 3.68 9.90 -11.41
C LYS A 148 4.62 8.72 -11.63
N MET A 149 4.55 7.75 -10.72
CA MET A 149 4.94 6.37 -10.87
C MET A 149 4.05 6.03 -12.03
N GLY A 150 4.62 6.22 -13.22
CA GLY A 150 3.85 6.16 -14.45
C GLY A 150 3.03 4.89 -14.39
N SER A 151 1.82 4.93 -14.91
CA SER A 151 1.01 3.75 -15.18
C SER A 151 1.86 2.65 -15.82
N ARG A 152 2.57 1.89 -14.99
CA ARG A 152 3.38 0.70 -15.23
C ARG A 152 2.73 -0.30 -14.30
N GLY A 153 1.54 -0.73 -14.70
CA GLY A 153 0.72 -1.65 -13.90
C GLY A 153 -0.37 -2.33 -14.70
N HIS A 154 -1.16 -1.59 -15.49
CA HIS A 154 -2.31 -2.16 -16.21
C HIS A 154 -2.02 -2.78 -17.58
N HIS A 155 -0.76 -3.16 -17.85
CA HIS A 155 -0.41 -4.00 -19.00
C HIS A 155 0.25 -5.33 -18.59
N HIS A 156 0.18 -5.72 -17.32
CA HIS A 156 0.54 -7.07 -16.89
C HIS A 156 -0.66 -8.05 -16.83
N ASP A 157 -1.88 -7.60 -17.17
CA ASP A 157 -3.09 -8.44 -17.08
C ASP A 157 -3.38 -9.29 -18.33
N GLY A 158 -2.56 -9.22 -19.39
CA GLY A 158 -2.70 -10.15 -20.52
C GLY A 158 -2.14 -11.54 -20.18
N PHE A 159 -0.85 -11.57 -19.86
CA PHE A 159 -0.09 -12.83 -19.75
C PHE A 159 -0.34 -13.59 -18.43
N MET A 160 -0.73 -12.92 -17.33
CA MET A 160 -1.04 -13.62 -16.07
C MET A 160 -2.33 -14.44 -16.15
N ASN A 161 -3.23 -14.09 -17.07
CA ASN A 161 -4.48 -14.82 -17.33
C ASN A 161 -4.26 -16.11 -18.15
N GLU A 162 -3.11 -16.22 -18.82
CA GLU A 162 -2.72 -17.43 -19.58
C GLU A 162 -2.06 -18.49 -18.68
N LEU A 163 -1.66 -18.09 -17.46
CA LEU A 163 -1.13 -19.01 -16.45
C LEU A 163 -2.26 -19.62 -15.63
N SER A 164 -2.16 -20.92 -15.37
CA SER A 164 -2.94 -21.60 -14.32
C SER A 164 -2.64 -21.00 -12.94
N ASP A 165 -3.54 -21.23 -11.98
CA ASP A 165 -3.38 -20.74 -10.61
C ASP A 165 -2.07 -21.28 -9.99
N GLU A 166 -1.76 -22.55 -10.24
CA GLU A 166 -0.53 -23.19 -9.77
C GLU A 166 0.73 -22.59 -10.39
N GLN A 167 0.69 -22.23 -11.69
CA GLN A 167 1.81 -21.58 -12.37
C GLN A 167 2.02 -20.14 -11.88
N ARG A 168 0.94 -19.41 -11.54
CA ARG A 168 1.05 -18.07 -10.93
C ARG A 168 1.71 -18.12 -9.57
N ASP A 169 1.31 -19.08 -8.74
CA ASP A 169 1.91 -19.29 -7.41
C ASP A 169 3.39 -19.67 -7.53
N ALA A 170 3.73 -20.60 -8.43
CA ALA A 170 5.11 -21.00 -8.69
C ALA A 170 5.95 -19.82 -9.20
N LEU A 171 5.40 -18.99 -10.08
CA LEU A 171 6.08 -17.83 -10.65
C LEU A 171 6.34 -16.76 -9.59
N MET A 172 5.39 -16.57 -8.67
CA MET A 172 5.53 -15.64 -7.54
C MET A 172 6.67 -16.08 -6.63
N VAL A 173 6.71 -17.37 -6.25
CA VAL A 173 7.78 -17.96 -5.44
C VAL A 173 9.14 -17.85 -6.13
N ALA A 174 9.21 -18.16 -7.43
CA ALA A 174 10.45 -18.11 -8.20
C ALA A 174 10.99 -16.67 -8.36
N ARG A 175 10.09 -15.68 -8.55
CA ARG A 175 10.45 -14.25 -8.54
C ARG A 175 10.99 -13.79 -7.20
N GLN A 176 10.36 -14.22 -6.11
CA GLN A 176 10.79 -13.89 -4.75
C GLN A 176 12.18 -14.46 -4.42
N ALA A 177 12.51 -15.65 -4.94
CA ALA A 177 13.82 -16.27 -4.81
C ALA A 177 14.87 -15.76 -5.82
N ASN A 178 14.48 -14.88 -6.76
CA ASN A 178 15.29 -14.48 -7.92
C ASN A 178 15.82 -15.70 -8.72
N ASP A 179 15.05 -16.80 -8.74
CA ASP A 179 15.41 -18.05 -9.41
C ASP A 179 15.02 -17.97 -10.89
N ARG A 180 15.95 -17.48 -11.70
CA ARG A 180 15.74 -17.28 -13.14
C ARG A 180 15.52 -18.59 -13.90
N ALA A 181 16.05 -19.71 -13.41
CA ALA A 181 15.89 -20.99 -14.08
C ALA A 181 14.45 -21.49 -13.91
N THR A 182 13.92 -21.40 -12.69
CA THR A 182 12.53 -21.78 -12.40
C THR A 182 11.53 -20.83 -13.07
N ILE A 183 11.82 -19.52 -13.09
CA ILE A 183 11.01 -18.55 -13.84
C ILE A 183 10.92 -18.93 -15.33
N GLN A 184 12.06 -19.25 -15.96
CA GLN A 184 12.09 -19.66 -17.37
C GLN A 184 11.31 -20.96 -17.61
N ALA A 185 11.46 -21.95 -16.73
CA ALA A 185 10.77 -23.23 -16.85
C ALA A 185 9.24 -23.08 -16.81
N ILE A 186 8.72 -22.18 -15.95
CA ILE A 186 7.27 -21.90 -15.86
C ILE A 186 6.77 -21.22 -17.14
N PHE A 187 7.56 -20.30 -17.71
CA PHE A 187 7.20 -19.65 -18.97
C PHE A 187 7.24 -20.62 -20.15
N ASP A 188 8.24 -21.50 -20.22
CA ASP A 188 8.34 -22.52 -21.27
C ASP A 188 7.18 -23.55 -21.17
N GLU A 189 6.77 -23.93 -19.95
CA GLU A 189 5.64 -24.84 -19.72
C GLU A 189 4.29 -24.21 -20.12
N ALA A 190 4.16 -22.89 -19.99
CA ALA A 190 2.99 -22.14 -20.43
C ALA A 190 3.02 -21.76 -21.92
N ASP A 191 4.04 -22.16 -22.67
CA ASP A 191 4.29 -21.76 -24.06
C ASP A 191 4.37 -20.23 -24.27
N ILE A 192 4.89 -19.51 -23.25
CA ILE A 192 5.04 -18.06 -23.23
C ILE A 192 6.49 -17.68 -23.54
N ASP A 193 6.73 -16.99 -24.65
CA ASP A 193 8.08 -16.57 -25.03
C ASP A 193 8.63 -15.45 -24.11
N PHE A 194 9.51 -15.84 -23.18
CA PHE A 194 10.23 -14.94 -22.26
C PHE A 194 11.10 -13.89 -22.97
N ARG A 195 11.47 -14.09 -24.25
CA ARG A 195 12.31 -13.14 -25.00
C ARG A 195 11.49 -11.98 -25.56
N GLN A 196 10.22 -12.18 -25.93
CA GLN A 196 9.35 -11.10 -26.38
C GLN A 196 9.00 -10.12 -25.26
N THR A 197 8.79 -10.63 -24.04
CA THR A 197 8.48 -9.83 -22.85
C THR A 197 9.61 -8.89 -22.42
N ARG A 198 10.88 -9.20 -22.73
CA ARG A 198 12.02 -8.30 -22.49
C ARG A 198 12.30 -7.29 -23.60
N LEU A 199 11.95 -7.61 -24.85
CA LEU A 199 12.25 -6.73 -25.99
C LEU A 199 11.33 -5.51 -26.08
N HIS A 200 10.11 -5.58 -25.53
CA HIS A 200 9.22 -4.42 -25.43
C HIS A 200 9.66 -3.36 -24.40
N HIS A 201 10.67 -3.62 -23.59
CA HIS A 201 11.19 -2.67 -22.59
C HIS A 201 12.46 -1.94 -22.98
N ARG A 202 13.02 -2.20 -24.18
CA ARG A 202 14.27 -1.57 -24.62
C ARG A 202 14.11 -0.61 -25.82
N ASN A 203 12.92 -0.52 -26.40
CA ASN A 203 12.59 0.37 -27.53
C ASN A 203 11.31 1.21 -27.27
N ARG A 204 11.18 1.79 -26.08
CA ARG A 204 10.31 2.94 -25.82
C ARG A 204 10.96 3.86 -24.81
#